data_AF-A0A9E2AXN9-F1
#
_entry.id   AF-A0A9E2AXN9-F1
#
_cell.length_a   1.000
_cell.length_b   1.000
_cell.length_c   1.000
_cell.angle_alpha   90.00
_cell.angle_beta   90.00
_cell.angle_gamma   90.00
#
_symmetry.space_group_name_H-M   'P 1'
#
loop_
_entity.id
_entity.type
_entity.pdbx_description
1 polymer ?
#
loop_
_entity_poly.entity_id
_entity_poly.type
_entity_poly.pdbx_seq_one_letter_code
_entity_poly.pdbx_strand_id
1 'polypeptide(L)' 'VFCNGLAYHAVHGAMTGRTRFVVGRVNNRYVYLPISAVTNKRKKINLEGGFWYTVLESTGQPFEMR' A
#
# COMPACT_ATOMS: atom_id res chain seq x y z
N VAL A 1 -4.89 16.33 -3.73
CA VAL A 1 -4.63 16.32 -2.27
C VAL A 1 -3.67 15.21 -1.83
N PHE A 2 -3.92 13.92 -2.13
CA PHE A 2 -3.06 12.82 -1.66
C PHE A 2 -1.59 12.92 -2.09
N CYS A 3 -1.33 13.14 -3.38
CA CYS A 3 0.04 13.27 -3.91
C CYS A 3 0.80 14.46 -3.28
N ASN A 4 0.09 15.57 -3.02
CA ASN A 4 0.68 16.74 -2.37
C ASN A 4 1.14 16.41 -0.94
N GLY A 5 0.32 15.69 -0.18
CA GLY A 5 0.70 15.22 1.16
C GLY A 5 1.92 14.30 1.13
N LEU A 6 1.98 13.35 0.19
CA LEU A 6 3.18 12.51 0.00
C LEU A 6 4.43 13.35 -0.33
N ALA A 7 4.29 14.34 -1.22
CA ALA A 7 5.38 15.20 -1.64
C ALA A 7 5.94 16.05 -0.47
N TYR A 8 5.08 16.68 0.33
CA TYR A 8 5.53 17.45 1.50
C TYR A 8 6.30 16.59 2.50
N HIS A 9 5.78 15.40 2.82
CA HIS A 9 6.49 14.48 3.70
C HIS A 9 7.81 14.00 3.08
N ALA A 10 7.88 13.79 1.77
CA ALA A 10 9.12 13.40 1.09
C ALA A 10 10.18 14.50 1.20
N VAL A 11 9.79 15.75 0.95
CA VAL A 11 10.66 16.92 1.10
C VAL A 11 11.12 17.06 2.55
N HIS A 12 10.22 17.00 3.53
CA HIS A 12 10.59 17.11 4.94
C HIS A 12 11.57 16.00 5.36
N GLY A 13 11.31 14.75 4.95
CA GLY A 13 12.23 13.63 5.19
C GLY A 13 13.61 13.87 4.57
N ALA A 14 13.67 14.32 3.32
CA ALA A 14 14.93 14.65 2.64
C ALA A 14 15.68 15.79 3.33
N MET A 15 14.97 16.86 3.75
CA MET A 15 15.55 18.01 4.46
C MET A 15 16.08 17.63 5.85
N THR A 16 15.54 16.58 6.48
CA THR A 16 16.11 16.01 7.72
C THR A 16 17.34 15.11 7.49
N GLY A 17 17.85 15.04 6.25
CA GLY A 17 19.01 14.23 5.89
C GLY A 17 18.70 12.74 5.64
N ARG A 18 17.42 12.34 5.55
CA ARG A 18 17.06 10.95 5.23
C ARG A 18 17.28 10.68 3.74
N THR A 19 17.76 9.48 3.43
CA THR A 19 17.93 9.01 2.05
C THR A 19 17.46 7.56 1.92
N ARG A 20 17.33 7.06 0.69
CA ARG A 20 16.95 5.67 0.36
C ARG A 20 15.63 5.22 1.01
N PHE A 21 14.66 6.12 1.08
CA PHE A 21 13.33 5.86 1.65
C PHE A 21 12.22 6.21 0.65
N VAL A 22 11.04 5.67 0.90
CA VAL A 22 9.77 5.98 0.22
C VAL A 22 8.80 6.53 1.26
N VAL A 23 7.98 7.49 0.86
CA VAL A 23 6.82 7.93 1.66
C VAL A 23 5.60 7.13 1.25
N GLY A 24 4.92 6.54 2.22
CA GLY A 24 3.66 5.84 2.01
C GLY A 24 2.62 6.22 3.05
N ARG A 25 1.40 5.70 2.88
CA ARG A 25 0.33 5.82 3.87
C ARG A 25 -0.03 4.43 4.39
N VAL A 26 0.13 4.23 5.70
CA VAL A 26 -0.21 2.99 6.40
C VAL A 26 -1.11 3.34 7.57
N ASN A 27 -2.27 2.67 7.69
CA ASN A 27 -3.26 2.92 8.75
C ASN A 27 -3.56 4.42 8.92
N ASN A 28 -3.84 5.08 7.79
CA ASN A 28 -4.16 6.50 7.73
C ASN A 28 -3.05 7.49 8.17
N ARG A 29 -1.81 7.02 8.33
CA ARG A 29 -0.65 7.85 8.71
C ARG A 29 0.41 7.85 7.63
N TYR A 30 1.09 8.97 7.44
CA TYR A 30 2.27 9.07 6.58
C TYR A 30 3.48 8.44 7.26
N VAL A 31 4.18 7.56 6.57
CA VAL A 31 5.32 6.82 7.10
C VAL A 31 6.49 6.83 6.12
N TYR A 32 7.71 6.79 6.66
CA TYR A 32 8.94 6.61 5.90
C TYR A 32 9.34 5.14 5.92
N LEU A 33 9.51 4.54 4.75
CA LEU A 33 9.82 3.12 4.59
C LEU A 33 11.13 2.98 3.81
N PRO A 34 12.09 2.14 4.24
CA PRO A 34 13.29 1.86 3.46
C PRO A 34 12.94 1.23 2.11
N ILE A 35 13.61 1.65 1.03
CA ILE A 35 13.36 1.12 -0.32
C ILE A 35 13.49 -0.41 -0.35
N SER A 36 14.51 -0.97 0.33
CA SER A 36 14.73 -2.42 0.41
C SER A 36 13.59 -3.20 1.06
N ALA A 37 12.89 -2.60 2.04
CA ALA A 37 11.74 -3.23 2.67
C ALA A 37 10.52 -3.22 1.74
N VAL A 38 10.35 -2.14 0.97
CA VAL A 38 9.23 -1.98 0.04
C VAL A 38 9.37 -2.90 -1.18
N THR A 39 10.59 -3.12 -1.67
CA THR A 39 10.83 -3.96 -2.85
C THR A 39 10.83 -5.46 -2.54
N ASN A 40 10.94 -5.87 -1.27
CA ASN A 40 11.02 -7.28 -0.89
C ASN A 40 9.72 -8.05 -1.21
N LYS A 41 8.56 -7.47 -0.92
CA LYS A 41 7.25 -8.11 -1.16
C LYS A 41 6.24 -7.11 -1.67
N ARG A 42 5.36 -7.55 -2.58
CA ARG A 42 4.21 -6.76 -3.05
C ARG A 42 2.92 -7.18 -2.35
N LYS A 43 2.01 -6.22 -2.14
CA LYS A 43 0.66 -6.50 -1.66
C LYS A 43 -0.10 -7.36 -2.68
N LYS A 44 -0.71 -8.45 -2.21
CA LYS A 44 -1.60 -9.33 -2.97
C LYS A 44 -2.98 -9.29 -2.30
N ILE A 45 -4.02 -9.56 -3.08
CA ILE A 45 -5.37 -9.76 -2.52
C ILE A 45 -5.35 -11.11 -1.79
N ASN A 46 -5.92 -11.15 -0.59
CA ASN A 46 -6.19 -12.41 0.09
C ASN A 46 -7.47 -13.01 -0.52
N LEU A 47 -7.34 -14.15 -1.20
CA LEU A 47 -8.47 -14.84 -1.84
C LEU A 47 -9.44 -15.46 -0.82
N GLU A 48 -8.95 -15.75 0.39
CA GLU A 48 -9.75 -16.23 1.52
C GLU A 48 -10.22 -15.06 2.42
N GLY A 49 -10.06 -13.82 1.96
CA GLY A 49 -10.39 -12.62 2.71
C GLY A 49 -11.73 -12.02 2.30
N GLY A 50 -12.39 -11.32 3.23
CA GLY A 50 -13.68 -10.65 3.00
C GLY A 50 -13.73 -9.78 1.74
N PHE A 51 -12.63 -9.10 1.41
CA PHE A 51 -12.54 -8.29 0.19
C PHE A 51 -12.77 -9.10 -1.09
N TRP A 52 -12.21 -10.31 -1.18
CA TRP A 52 -12.41 -11.16 -2.35
C TRP A 52 -13.79 -11.83 -2.34
N TYR A 53 -14.31 -12.20 -1.16
CA TYR A 53 -15.69 -12.69 -1.03
C TYR A 53 -16.72 -11.70 -1.57
N THR A 54 -16.57 -10.40 -1.30
CA THR A 54 -17.48 -9.38 -1.85
C THR A 54 -17.47 -9.36 -3.39
N VAL A 55 -16.31 -9.63 -4.02
CA VAL A 55 -16.23 -9.73 -5.48
C VAL A 55 -17.03 -10.93 -5.97
N LEU A 56 -16.83 -12.12 -5.39
CA LEU A 56 -17.54 -13.34 -5.77
C LEU A 56 -19.06 -13.21 -5.60
N GLU A 57 -19.52 -12.61 -4.50
CA GLU A 57 -20.94 -12.34 -4.26
C GLU A 57 -21.51 -11.38 -5.31
N SER A 58 -20.77 -10.31 -5.64
CA SER A 58 -21.21 -9.31 -6.62
C SER A 58 -21.22 -9.83 -8.06
N THR A 59 -20.31 -10.75 -8.40
CA THR A 59 -20.20 -11.31 -9.75
C THR A 59 -20.98 -12.62 -9.93
N GLY A 60 -21.42 -13.27 -8.85
CA GLY A 60 -22.03 -14.59 -8.88
C GLY A 60 -21.05 -15.73 -9.23
N GLN A 61 -19.74 -15.47 -9.18
CA GLN A 61 -18.73 -16.46 -9.52
C GLN A 61 -18.57 -17.52 -8.41
N PRO A 62 -18.30 -18.79 -8.76
CA PRO A 62 -18.06 -19.84 -7.76
C PRO A 62 -16.75 -19.60 -6.99
N PHE A 63 -16.69 -20.08 -5.75
CA PHE A 63 -15.54 -19.89 -4.86
C PHE A 63 -14.26 -20.57 -5.38
N GLU A 64 -14.41 -21.72 -6.04
CA GLU A 64 -13.36 -22.35 -6.83
C GLU A 64 -13.74 -22.26 -8.31
N MET A 65 -12.91 -21.57 -9.09
CA MET A 65 -12.91 -21.74 -10.54
C MET A 65 -12.19 -23.06 -10.83
N ARG A 66 -12.96 -24.12 -11.12
CA ARG A 66 -12.43 -25.38 -11.66
C ARG A 66 -11.94 -25.19 -13.09
#